data_AF-A0A440IB12-F1
#
_entry.id   AF-A0A440IB12-F1
#
_cell.length_a   1.000
_cell.length_b   1.000
_cell.length_c   1.000
_cell.angle_alpha   90.00
_cell.angle_beta   90.00
_cell.angle_gamma   90.00
#
_symmetry.space_group_name_H-M   'P 1'
#
loop_
_entity.id
_entity.type
_entity.pdbx_description
1 polymer ?
#
loop_
_entity_poly.entity_id
_entity_poly.type
_entity_poly.pdbx_seq_one_letter_code
_entity_poly.pdbx_strand_id
1 'polypeptide(L)'
;DQQMRAAALNLVTAAIILFNCRYLDRAVGELRKRGMTLDPELLSQLSPLGWDRINLTGDYVWSDSIELDADGLMPLQLTARP
;
A
#
# COMPACT_ATOMS: atom_id res chain seq x y z
N ASP A 1 -21.51 4.78 -21.26
CA ASP A 1 -21.07 5.61 -20.11
C ASP A 1 -20.88 4.85 -18.80
N GLN A 2 -21.88 4.11 -18.28
CA GLN A 2 -21.74 3.38 -17.01
C GLN A 2 -20.63 2.28 -17.01
N GLN A 3 -20.51 1.50 -18.09
CA GLN A 3 -19.48 0.46 -18.21
C GLN A 3 -18.06 1.03 -18.18
N MET A 4 -17.82 2.16 -18.85
CA MET A 4 -16.52 2.83 -18.85
C MET A 4 -16.17 3.37 -17.46
N ARG A 5 -17.15 3.92 -16.73
CA ARG A 5 -16.96 4.35 -15.34
C ARG A 5 -16.66 3.18 -14.40
N ALA A 6 -17.35 2.04 -14.57
CA ALA A 6 -17.10 0.83 -13.80
C ALA A 6 -15.71 0.23 -14.09
N ALA A 7 -15.30 0.22 -15.36
CA ALA A 7 -13.96 -0.23 -15.76
C ALA A 7 -12.86 0.66 -15.19
N ALA A 8 -13.05 1.98 -15.23
CA ALA A 8 -12.12 2.94 -14.64
C ALA A 8 -12.00 2.76 -13.12
N LEU A 9 -13.13 2.59 -12.42
CA LEU A 9 -13.13 2.30 -10.99
C LEU A 9 -12.39 0.99 -10.69
N ASN A 10 -12.65 -0.07 -11.46
CA ASN A 10 -11.98 -1.35 -11.27
C ASN A 10 -10.46 -1.26 -11.47
N LEU A 11 -10.02 -0.48 -12.47
CA LEU A 11 -8.60 -0.23 -12.71
C LEU A 11 -7.95 0.52 -11.55
N VAL A 12 -8.60 1.59 -11.05
CA VAL A 12 -8.10 2.35 -9.90
C VAL A 12 -8.03 1.47 -8.65
N THR A 13 -9.06 0.67 -8.38
CA THR A 13 -9.08 -0.28 -7.27
C THR A 13 -7.95 -1.31 -7.39
N ALA A 14 -7.76 -1.89 -8.57
CA ALA A 14 -6.67 -2.85 -8.80
C ALA A 14 -5.29 -2.21 -8.60
N ALA A 15 -5.10 -0.97 -9.07
CA ALA A 15 -3.86 -0.24 -8.87
C ALA A 15 -3.58 0.07 -7.39
N ILE A 16 -4.60 0.48 -6.62
CA ILE A 16 -4.50 0.70 -5.17
C ILE A 16 -4.15 -0.60 -4.45
N ILE A 17 -4.81 -1.72 -4.79
CA ILE A 17 -4.52 -3.03 -4.20
C ILE A 17 -3.07 -3.44 -4.48
N LEU A 18 -2.65 -3.35 -5.74
CA LEU A 18 -1.28 -3.70 -6.14
C LEU A 18 -0.24 -2.86 -5.40
N PHE A 19 -0.48 -1.55 -5.29
CA PHE A 19 0.39 -0.64 -4.56
C PHE A 19 0.50 -1.02 -3.08
N ASN A 20 -0.63 -1.25 -2.40
CA ASN A 20 -0.63 -1.67 -0.99
C ASN A 20 0.10 -3.01 -0.79
N CYS A 21 -0.15 -4.01 -1.63
CA CYS A 21 0.52 -5.31 -1.53
C CYS A 21 2.05 -5.17 -1.66
N ARG A 22 2.53 -4.36 -2.60
CA ARG A 22 3.97 -4.10 -2.79
C ARG A 22 4.61 -3.42 -1.57
N TYR A 23 3.93 -2.46 -0.95
CA TYR A 23 4.47 -1.77 0.23
C TYR A 23 4.41 -2.63 1.49
N LEU A 24 3.35 -3.42 1.67
CA LEU A 24 3.23 -4.34 2.80
C LEU A 24 4.33 -5.40 2.75
N ASP A 25 4.60 -5.98 1.59
CA ASP A 25 5.71 -6.93 1.42
C ASP A 25 7.04 -6.31 1.83
N ARG A 26 7.29 -5.06 1.41
CA ARG A 26 8.50 -4.33 1.79
C ARG A 26 8.60 -4.04 3.28
N ALA A 27 7.51 -3.57 3.89
CA ALA A 27 7.45 -3.31 5.32
C ALA A 27 7.70 -4.59 6.14
N VAL A 28 7.08 -5.71 5.73
CA VAL A 28 7.30 -7.03 6.33
C VAL A 28 8.76 -7.47 6.16
N GLY A 29 9.35 -7.26 4.98
CA GLY A 29 10.76 -7.50 4.72
C GLY A 29 11.68 -6.74 5.67
N GLU A 30 11.44 -5.45 5.88
CA GLU A 30 12.21 -4.63 6.81
C GLU A 30 12.02 -5.06 8.28
N LEU A 31 10.80 -5.43 8.69
CA LEU A 31 10.54 -5.96 10.03
C LEU A 31 11.29 -7.28 10.28
N ARG A 32 11.32 -8.18 9.30
CA ARG A 32 12.09 -9.43 9.37
C ARG A 32 13.60 -9.15 9.47
N LYS A 33 14.13 -8.21 8.68
CA LYS A 33 15.55 -7.79 8.75
C LYS A 33 15.92 -7.25 10.13
N ARG A 34 14.98 -6.62 10.84
CA ARG A 34 15.14 -6.13 12.21
C ARG A 34 15.02 -7.23 13.28
N GLY A 35 14.81 -8.48 12.89
CA GLY A 35 14.69 -9.63 13.79
C GLY A 35 13.30 -9.79 14.42
N MET A 36 12.27 -9.12 13.90
CA MET A 36 10.91 -9.27 14.41
C MET A 36 10.28 -10.58 13.91
N THR A 37 9.83 -11.41 14.85
CA THR A 37 9.01 -12.59 14.52
C THR A 37 7.60 -12.13 14.16
N LEU A 38 7.19 -12.37 12.93
CA LEU A 38 5.85 -12.04 12.43
C LEU A 38 5.03 -13.31 12.28
N ASP A 39 3.84 -13.33 12.88
CA ASP A 39 2.90 -14.42 12.74
C ASP A 39 2.37 -14.49 11.29
N PRO A 40 2.59 -15.59 10.56
CA PRO A 40 2.07 -15.77 9.21
C PRO A 40 0.54 -15.65 9.11
N GLU A 41 -0.19 -16.03 10.17
CA GLU A 41 -1.65 -15.91 10.21
C GLU A 41 -2.07 -14.44 10.25
N LEU A 42 -1.32 -13.59 10.96
CA LEU A 42 -1.53 -12.15 10.98
C LEU A 42 -1.15 -11.51 9.64
N LEU A 43 -0.09 -11.98 8.98
CA LEU A 43 0.30 -11.50 7.65
C LEU A 43 -0.77 -11.77 6.59
N SER A 44 -1.48 -12.89 6.69
CA SER A 44 -2.59 -13.22 5.77
C SER A 44 -3.78 -12.25 5.88
N GLN A 45 -3.91 -11.58 7.02
CA GLN A 45 -4.96 -10.59 7.28
C GLN A 45 -4.58 -9.17 6.81
N LEU A 46 -3.33 -8.95 6.38
CA LEU A 46 -2.88 -7.63 5.90
C LEU A 46 -3.45 -7.24 4.53
N SER A 47 -4.13 -8.15 3.83
CA SER A 47 -4.76 -7.83 2.56
C SER A 47 -5.82 -6.73 2.74
N PRO A 48 -5.75 -5.62 1.98
CA PRO A 48 -6.73 -4.54 2.08
C PRO A 48 -8.14 -4.95 1.66
N LEU A 49 -8.31 -6.11 1.03
CA LEU A 49 -9.62 -6.69 0.71
C LEU A 49 -10.28 -7.39 1.91
N GLY A 50 -9.55 -7.60 3.01
CA GLY A 50 -10.04 -8.29 4.21
C GLY A 50 -10.72 -7.38 5.24
N TRP A 51 -10.51 -6.06 5.19
CA TRP A 51 -11.06 -5.11 6.15
C TRP A 51 -11.81 -3.95 5.49
N ASP A 52 -12.97 -3.69 6.08
CA ASP A 52 -14.18 -3.00 5.59
C ASP A 52 -14.04 -1.56 5.05
N ARG A 53 -12.84 -0.95 4.94
CA ARG A 53 -12.71 0.48 4.59
C ARG A 53 -11.41 0.85 3.87
N ILE A 54 -11.39 0.84 2.53
CA ILE A 54 -10.47 1.70 1.77
C ILE A 54 -11.02 3.14 1.90
N ASN A 55 -10.34 4.01 2.65
CA ASN A 55 -10.70 5.42 2.71
C ASN A 55 -10.38 6.09 1.36
N LEU A 56 -11.35 6.09 0.45
CA LEU A 56 -11.26 6.80 -0.83
C LEU A 56 -11.34 8.33 -0.67
N THR A 57 -11.88 8.79 0.46
CA THR A 57 -12.05 10.21 0.77
C THR A 57 -10.96 10.69 1.72
N GLY A 58 -10.07 11.55 1.21
CA GLY A 58 -9.02 12.22 1.96
C GLY A 58 -8.43 13.36 1.13
N ASP A 59 -7.78 14.32 1.77
CA ASP A 59 -7.03 15.36 1.07
C ASP A 59 -5.70 14.78 0.61
N TYR A 60 -5.59 14.54 -0.70
CA TYR A 60 -4.37 14.01 -1.32
C TYR A 60 -3.53 15.17 -1.86
N VAL A 61 -2.36 15.37 -1.26
CA VAL A 61 -1.34 16.31 -1.76
C VAL A 61 -0.46 15.56 -2.75
N TRP A 62 -0.48 15.98 -4.00
CA TRP A 62 0.40 15.47 -5.05
C TRP A 62 1.66 16.35 -5.13
N SER A 63 2.81 15.73 -5.26
CA SER A 63 4.10 16.39 -5.46
C SER A 63 4.61 16.06 -6.86
N ASP A 64 5.14 17.06 -7.58
CA ASP A 64 5.76 16.85 -8.89
C ASP A 64 7.09 16.07 -8.79
N SER A 65 7.68 16.01 -7.60
CA SER A 65 8.86 15.21 -7.28
C SER A 65 8.48 14.05 -6.36
N ILE A 66 8.62 12.83 -6.87
CA ILE A 66 8.55 11.59 -6.08
C ILE A 66 9.95 10.99 -6.07
N GLU A 67 10.52 10.83 -4.88
CA GLU A 67 11.76 10.07 -4.70
C GLU A 67 11.41 8.58 -4.58
N LEU A 68 11.89 7.80 -5.54
CA LEU A 68 11.75 6.34 -5.57
C LEU A 68 13.12 5.70 -5.42
N ASP A 69 13.16 4.54 -4.79
CA ASP A 69 14.35 3.71 -4.77
C ASP A 69 14.51 2.85 -6.03
N ALA A 70 15.52 1.97 -6.02
CA ALA A 70 15.82 1.05 -7.11
C ALA A 70 14.66 0.08 -7.45
N ASP A 71 13.76 -0.18 -6.50
CA ASP A 71 12.58 -1.03 -6.68
C ASP A 71 11.35 -0.23 -7.12
N GLY A 72 11.49 1.08 -7.33
CA GLY A 72 10.39 1.97 -7.73
C GLY A 72 9.41 2.28 -6.61
N LEU A 73 9.83 2.17 -5.35
CA LEU A 73 8.99 2.38 -4.16
C LEU A 73 9.47 3.60 -3.38
N MET A 74 8.54 4.37 -2.81
CA MET A 74 8.84 5.46 -1.88
C MET A 74 9.44 4.89 -0.58
N PRO A 75 10.47 5.51 -0.01
CA PRO A 75 11.12 5.04 1.21
C PRO A 75 10.15 4.79 2.35
N LEU A 76 10.38 3.73 3.14
CA LEU A 76 9.63 3.53 4.38
C LEU A 76 9.99 4.64 5.38
N GLN A 77 8.99 5.30 5.94
CA GLN A 77 9.21 6.27 7.02
C GLN A 77 9.40 5.52 8.34
N LEU A 78 10.65 5.16 8.62
CA LEU A 78 11.02 4.32 9.77
C LEU A 78 11.22 5.14 11.06
N THR A 79 11.20 6.47 10.96
CA THR A 79 11.23 7.39 12.10
C THR A 79 9.79 7.66 12.53
N ALA A 80 9.47 7.42 13.80
CA ALA A 80 8.22 7.91 14.37
C ALA A 80 8.18 9.44 14.18
N ARG A 81 7.08 9.95 13.61
CA ARG A 81 6.83 11.39 13.61
C ARG A 81 6.69 11.82 15.09
N PRO A 82 7.37 12.90 15.53
CA PRO A 82 7.22 13.40 16.89
C PRO A 82 5.77 13.80 17.20
#